data_AF-A0A9D6U9H9-F1
#
_entry.id   AF-A0A9D6U9H9-F1
#
_cell.length_a   1.000
_cell.length_b   1.000
_cell.length_c   1.000
_cell.angle_alpha   90.00
_cell.angle_beta   90.00
_cell.angle_gamma   90.00
#
_symmetry.space_group_name_H-M   'P 1'
#
loop_
_entity.id
_entity.type
_entity.pdbx_description
1 polymer ?
#
loop_
_entity_poly.entity_id
_entity_poly.type
_entity_poly.pdbx_seq_one_letter_code
_entity_poly.pdbx_strand_id
1 'polypeptide(L)'
;MAIGRKSLLVSLSVPVIFLAVVLLSIFISGSFVKPDSNFVYFVMDNDNPKFGANHMIVNGKLKFDCRVYDLGEFDVDCNSREMESLEFFLYNTNTNESMSITIEQAKSFTYFDGLTSSDGYTVAPHYGTGGMFAFMDSDGDFFGGREEYQLLLKGKVFSKRINLSDKVMGYQIGYPNFVGWVK
;
A
#
# COMPACT_ATOMS: atom_id res chain seq x y z
N MET A 1 -41.67 38.96 18.07
CA MET A 1 -40.34 39.13 17.44
C MET A 1 -40.31 38.25 16.21
N ALA A 2 -40.63 38.80 15.03
CA ALA A 2 -40.69 38.03 13.79
C ALA A 2 -39.25 37.76 13.33
N ILE A 3 -38.77 36.54 13.54
CA ILE A 3 -37.53 36.06 12.93
C ILE A 3 -37.80 36.12 11.43
N GLY A 4 -37.29 37.16 10.77
CA GLY A 4 -37.54 37.40 9.35
C GLY A 4 -37.13 36.19 8.53
N ARG A 5 -37.91 35.84 7.50
CA ARG A 5 -37.69 34.71 6.57
C ARG A 5 -36.21 34.53 6.16
N LYS A 6 -35.44 35.63 6.06
CA LYS A 6 -34.01 35.64 5.76
C LYS A 6 -33.14 35.00 6.85
N SER A 7 -33.46 35.21 8.12
CA SER A 7 -32.74 34.61 9.26
C SER A 7 -32.96 33.10 9.33
N LEU A 8 -34.16 32.64 8.95
CA LEU A 8 -34.52 31.23 8.93
C LEU A 8 -33.82 30.46 7.78
N LEU A 9 -33.66 31.12 6.63
CA LEU A 9 -32.83 30.62 5.52
C LEU A 9 -31.38 30.45 5.93
N VAL A 10 -30.76 31.46 6.55
CA VAL A 10 -29.35 31.38 6.98
C VAL A 10 -29.15 30.29 8.03
N SER A 11 -30.03 30.19 9.03
CA SER A 11 -29.92 29.16 10.08
C SER A 11 -30.07 27.73 9.54
N LEU A 12 -30.80 27.53 8.44
CA LEU A 12 -30.96 26.22 7.80
C LEU A 12 -29.82 25.94 6.79
N SER A 13 -29.32 26.97 6.11
CA SER A 13 -28.26 26.81 5.10
C SER A 13 -26.90 26.46 5.71
N VAL A 14 -26.54 27.03 6.87
CA VAL A 14 -25.21 26.80 7.47
C VAL A 14 -24.96 25.32 7.79
N PRO A 15 -25.86 24.58 8.48
CA PRO A 15 -25.67 23.16 8.73
C PRO A 15 -25.62 22.31 7.46
N VAL A 16 -26.43 22.64 6.45
CA VAL A 16 -26.48 21.91 5.18
C VAL A 16 -25.19 22.10 4.39
N ILE A 17 -24.67 23.33 4.33
CA ILE A 17 -23.38 23.62 3.70
C ILE A 17 -22.25 22.93 4.45
N PHE A 18 -22.26 22.95 5.78
CA PHE A 18 -21.26 22.26 6.59
C PHE A 18 -21.26 20.75 6.31
N LEU A 19 -22.43 20.11 6.27
CA LEU A 19 -22.57 18.71 5.92
C LEU A 19 -22.05 18.43 4.49
N ALA A 20 -22.37 19.30 3.53
CA ALA A 20 -21.90 19.17 2.16
C ALA A 20 -20.37 19.27 2.07
N VAL A 21 -19.75 20.19 2.82
CA VAL A 21 -18.28 20.33 2.88
C VAL A 21 -17.63 19.10 3.49
N VAL A 22 -18.18 18.55 4.58
CA VAL A 22 -17.67 17.31 5.19
C VAL A 22 -17.77 16.15 4.20
N LEU A 23 -18.92 15.96 3.56
CA LEU A 23 -19.09 14.90 2.57
C LEU A 23 -18.12 15.07 1.39
N LEU A 24 -18.00 16.27 0.84
CA LEU A 24 -17.05 16.56 -0.23
C LEU A 24 -15.61 16.27 0.20
N SER A 25 -15.23 16.61 1.44
CA SER A 25 -13.87 16.35 1.94
C SER A 25 -13.53 14.86 1.97
N ILE A 26 -14.50 13.99 2.26
CA ILE A 26 -14.33 12.53 2.30
C ILE A 26 -14.18 11.97 0.87
N PHE A 27 -14.98 12.45 -0.09
CA PHE A 27 -14.93 11.94 -1.48
C PHE A 27 -13.75 12.47 -2.29
N ILE A 28 -13.23 13.64 -1.93
CA ILE A 28 -12.08 14.26 -2.57
C ILE A 28 -10.83 13.41 -2.32
N SER A 29 -10.48 13.12 -1.06
CA SER A 29 -9.19 12.49 -0.73
C SER A 29 -8.92 11.16 -1.46
N GLY A 30 -9.90 10.28 -1.56
CA GLY A 30 -9.75 8.95 -2.19
C GLY A 30 -9.57 8.98 -3.72
N SER A 31 -9.97 10.06 -4.40
CA SER A 31 -9.93 10.16 -5.86
C SER A 31 -8.62 10.72 -6.42
N PHE A 32 -7.79 11.36 -5.59
CA PHE A 32 -6.55 12.03 -6.04
C PHE A 32 -5.31 11.12 -6.01
N VAL A 33 -5.38 9.94 -5.41
CA VAL A 33 -4.27 8.97 -5.40
C VAL A 33 -4.50 7.93 -6.48
N LYS A 34 -4.01 8.23 -7.69
CA LYS A 34 -4.09 7.36 -8.87
C LYS A 34 -2.72 7.30 -9.55
N PRO A 35 -1.85 6.37 -9.11
CA PRO A 35 -0.61 6.13 -9.81
C PRO A 35 -0.89 5.58 -11.22
N ASP A 36 -0.19 6.09 -12.22
CA ASP A 36 -0.29 5.63 -13.62
C ASP A 36 0.41 4.28 -13.84
N SER A 37 1.27 3.88 -12.90
CA SER A 37 2.05 2.64 -12.95
C SER A 37 1.54 1.62 -11.95
N ASN A 38 1.47 0.35 -12.38
CA ASN A 38 1.25 -0.78 -11.48
C ASN A 38 2.54 -1.09 -10.70
N PHE A 39 2.45 -1.88 -9.64
CA PHE A 39 3.64 -2.34 -8.93
C PHE A 39 3.56 -3.80 -8.54
N VAL A 40 4.72 -4.41 -8.34
CA VAL A 40 4.83 -5.78 -7.83
C VAL A 40 5.18 -5.73 -6.36
N TYR A 41 4.59 -6.64 -5.59
CA TYR A 41 4.98 -6.95 -4.23
C TYR A 41 4.97 -8.47 -4.04
N PHE A 42 5.64 -8.97 -3.00
CA PHE A 42 5.53 -10.37 -2.61
C PHE A 42 5.20 -10.50 -1.14
N VAL A 43 4.76 -11.68 -0.75
CA VAL A 43 4.54 -12.03 0.64
C VAL A 43 5.31 -13.30 0.98
N MET A 44 5.83 -13.34 2.20
CA MET A 44 6.53 -14.49 2.76
C MET A 44 5.60 -15.26 3.68
N ASP A 45 5.66 -16.59 3.66
CA ASP A 45 4.99 -17.41 4.66
C ASP A 45 5.71 -17.23 6.02
N ASN A 46 4.95 -16.96 7.09
CA ASN A 46 5.50 -16.77 8.43
C ASN A 46 6.08 -18.06 9.02
N ASP A 47 5.68 -19.23 8.49
CA ASP A 47 6.18 -20.53 8.96
C ASP A 47 7.61 -20.83 8.49
N ASN A 48 8.17 -20.02 7.58
CA ASN A 48 9.56 -20.19 7.12
C ASN A 48 10.34 -18.85 7.06
N PRO A 49 10.72 -18.27 8.22
CA PRO A 49 11.43 -16.99 8.30
C PRO A 49 12.89 -17.04 7.80
N LYS A 50 13.32 -18.19 7.24
CA LYS A 50 14.70 -18.46 6.82
C LYS A 50 15.09 -17.74 5.53
N PHE A 51 14.12 -17.20 4.81
CA PHE A 51 14.38 -16.52 3.55
C PHE A 51 14.50 -15.01 3.76
N GLY A 52 15.73 -14.51 3.85
CA GLY A 52 16.06 -13.10 3.80
C GLY A 52 16.57 -12.68 2.43
N ALA A 53 15.91 -13.10 1.34
CA ALA A 53 16.36 -12.64 0.02
C ALA A 53 16.12 -11.14 -0.11
N ASN A 54 17.22 -10.41 -0.15
CA ASN A 54 17.19 -9.06 -0.65
C ASN A 54 16.88 -9.13 -2.14
N HIS A 55 15.88 -8.40 -2.59
CA HIS A 55 15.71 -8.13 -4.02
C HIS A 55 16.26 -6.75 -4.34
N MET A 56 16.70 -6.60 -5.57
CA MET A 56 17.05 -5.30 -6.13
C MET A 56 16.63 -5.22 -7.58
N ILE A 57 16.25 -4.03 -8.01
CA ILE A 57 16.08 -3.71 -9.41
C ILE A 57 17.43 -3.25 -9.95
N VAL A 58 17.97 -3.99 -10.92
CA VAL A 58 19.24 -3.66 -11.59
C VAL A 58 18.98 -3.54 -13.08
N ASN A 59 19.20 -2.35 -13.64
CA ASN A 59 18.91 -2.02 -15.04
C ASN A 59 17.44 -2.33 -15.40
N GLY A 60 16.50 -1.93 -14.53
CA GLY A 60 15.08 -2.20 -14.72
C GLY A 60 14.67 -3.68 -14.65
N LYS A 61 15.52 -4.59 -14.17
CA LYS A 61 15.19 -6.01 -14.01
C LYS A 61 15.31 -6.45 -12.56
N LEU A 62 14.33 -7.25 -12.13
CA LEU A 62 14.31 -7.87 -10.81
C LEU A 62 15.44 -8.90 -10.70
N LYS A 63 16.33 -8.68 -9.73
CA LYS A 63 17.36 -9.62 -9.34
C LYS A 63 17.22 -9.93 -7.85
N PHE A 64 17.47 -11.19 -7.51
CA PHE A 64 17.56 -11.63 -6.13
C PHE A 64 19.03 -11.71 -5.74
N ASP A 65 19.34 -11.15 -4.57
CA ASP A 65 20.65 -11.21 -3.94
C ASP A 65 20.51 -12.06 -2.69
N CYS A 66 20.71 -13.37 -2.87
CA CYS A 66 20.78 -14.31 -1.76
C CYS A 66 22.18 -14.18 -1.16
N ARG A 67 22.37 -13.18 -0.31
CA ARG A 67 23.53 -13.17 0.56
C ARG A 67 23.22 -14.10 1.73
N VAL A 68 24.13 -15.04 1.94
CA VAL A 68 24.27 -15.74 3.22
C VAL A 68 24.56 -14.67 4.27
N TYR A 69 23.56 -14.27 5.04
CA TYR A 69 23.85 -13.56 6.28
C TYR A 69 24.48 -14.58 7.22
N ASP A 70 25.75 -14.38 7.55
CA ASP A 70 26.54 -15.17 8.47
C ASP A 70 26.03 -14.98 9.92
N LEU A 71 24.78 -15.36 10.15
CA LEU A 71 24.13 -15.41 11.47
C LEU A 71 24.16 -16.84 12.03
N GLY A 72 25.05 -17.69 11.51
CA GLY A 72 25.16 -19.11 11.84
C GLY A 72 24.43 -19.98 10.82
N GLU A 73 25.22 -20.73 10.04
CA GLU A 73 24.86 -22.03 9.43
C GLU A 73 23.59 -22.12 8.54
N PHE A 74 23.16 -21.03 7.89
CA PHE A 74 22.12 -21.09 6.86
C PHE A 74 22.68 -20.69 5.50
N ASP A 75 23.00 -21.70 4.68
CA ASP A 75 23.35 -21.51 3.27
C ASP A 75 22.07 -21.17 2.50
N VAL A 76 21.88 -19.89 2.15
CA VAL A 76 20.69 -19.42 1.42
C VAL A 76 20.89 -19.70 -0.07
N ASP A 77 20.42 -20.86 -0.54
CA ASP A 77 20.43 -21.21 -1.96
C ASP A 77 19.33 -20.42 -2.71
N CYS A 78 19.72 -19.60 -3.70
CA CYS A 78 18.78 -18.93 -4.62
C CYS A 78 17.98 -19.89 -5.51
N ASN A 79 18.29 -21.18 -5.50
CA ASN A 79 17.51 -22.23 -6.15
C ASN A 79 16.73 -23.07 -5.14
N SER A 80 16.67 -22.65 -3.87
CA SER A 80 15.95 -23.41 -2.86
C SER A 80 14.45 -23.41 -3.17
N ARG A 81 13.81 -24.50 -2.77
CA ARG A 81 12.35 -24.70 -2.76
C ARG A 81 11.61 -23.60 -1.97
N GLU A 82 12.34 -22.75 -1.25
CA GLU A 82 11.81 -21.66 -0.42
C GLU A 82 11.59 -20.39 -1.26
N MET A 83 12.32 -20.16 -2.36
CA MET A 83 11.94 -19.14 -3.35
C MET A 83 10.59 -19.45 -4.01
N GLU A 84 10.25 -20.73 -4.14
CA GLU A 84 8.95 -21.17 -4.65
C GLU A 84 7.81 -20.90 -3.66
N SER A 85 8.11 -20.68 -2.38
CA SER A 85 7.11 -20.29 -1.37
C SER A 85 6.80 -18.79 -1.33
N LEU A 86 7.54 -17.97 -2.09
CA LEU A 86 7.20 -16.56 -2.24
C LEU A 86 5.99 -16.39 -3.15
N GLU A 87 4.92 -15.84 -2.60
CA GLU A 87 3.76 -15.47 -3.39
C GLU A 87 3.93 -14.06 -3.92
N PHE A 88 4.08 -13.92 -5.24
CA PHE A 88 4.16 -12.63 -5.91
C PHE A 88 2.79 -12.15 -6.36
N PHE A 89 2.60 -10.84 -6.31
CA PHE A 89 1.38 -10.18 -6.73
C PHE A 89 1.69 -8.95 -7.58
N LEU A 90 0.95 -8.79 -8.67
CA LEU A 90 0.86 -7.54 -9.43
C LEU A 90 -0.32 -6.74 -8.90
N TYR A 91 -0.07 -5.55 -8.40
CA TYR A 91 -1.10 -4.61 -7.97
C TYR A 91 -1.51 -3.69 -9.12
N ASN A 92 -2.80 -3.71 -9.47
CA ASN A 92 -3.39 -2.81 -10.43
C ASN A 92 -3.90 -1.55 -9.73
N THR A 93 -3.24 -0.42 -9.97
CA THR A 93 -3.56 0.85 -9.31
C THR A 93 -4.87 1.46 -9.78
N ASN A 94 -5.30 1.14 -11.01
CA ASN A 94 -6.54 1.63 -11.59
C ASN A 94 -7.76 0.90 -11.04
N THR A 95 -7.69 -0.43 -10.93
CA THR A 95 -8.79 -1.25 -10.40
C THR A 95 -8.72 -1.45 -8.90
N ASN A 96 -7.60 -1.09 -8.27
CA ASN A 96 -7.37 -1.24 -6.83
C ASN A 96 -7.39 -2.73 -6.39
N GLU A 97 -6.82 -3.60 -7.22
CA GLU A 97 -6.87 -5.06 -7.04
C GLU A 97 -5.48 -5.69 -7.16
N SER A 98 -5.29 -6.82 -6.48
CA SER A 98 -4.06 -7.61 -6.53
C SER A 98 -4.29 -8.89 -7.31
N MET A 99 -3.40 -9.20 -8.25
CA MET A 99 -3.41 -10.44 -9.03
C MET A 99 -2.16 -11.26 -8.70
N SER A 100 -2.34 -12.54 -8.36
CA SER A 100 -1.20 -13.43 -8.14
C SER A 100 -0.45 -13.68 -9.45
N ILE A 101 0.87 -13.64 -9.39
CA ILE A 101 1.79 -13.85 -10.51
C ILE A 101 2.90 -14.82 -10.11
N THR A 102 3.53 -15.47 -11.08
CA THR A 102 4.71 -16.32 -10.82
C THR A 102 5.97 -15.46 -10.70
N ILE A 103 7.03 -16.05 -10.13
CA ILE A 103 8.33 -15.39 -10.05
C ILE A 103 8.94 -15.12 -11.44
N GLU A 104 8.70 -16.00 -12.42
CA GLU A 104 9.13 -15.80 -13.81
C GLU A 104 8.41 -14.61 -14.44
N GLN A 105 7.11 -14.47 -14.17
CA GLN A 105 6.34 -13.30 -14.61
C GLN A 105 6.88 -12.03 -13.96
N ALA A 106 7.16 -12.04 -12.65
CA ALA A 106 7.78 -10.91 -11.95
C ALA A 106 9.15 -10.55 -12.58
N LYS A 107 10.03 -11.52 -12.82
CA LYS A 107 11.33 -11.32 -13.47
C LYS A 107 11.22 -10.83 -14.93
N SER A 108 10.11 -11.12 -15.61
CA SER A 108 9.89 -10.71 -16.99
C SER A 108 9.59 -9.21 -17.13
N PHE A 109 9.01 -8.59 -16.11
CA PHE A 109 8.67 -7.16 -16.13
C PHE A 109 9.90 -6.26 -16.26
N THR A 110 9.65 -5.03 -16.71
CA THR A 110 10.62 -3.96 -16.65
C THR A 110 10.18 -3.01 -15.56
N TYR A 111 11.09 -2.67 -14.67
CA TYR A 111 10.82 -1.85 -13.49
C TYR A 111 11.41 -0.46 -13.64
N PHE A 112 10.83 0.50 -12.93
CA PHE A 112 11.50 1.77 -12.67
C PHE A 112 12.63 1.57 -11.67
N ASP A 113 13.74 2.28 -11.89
CA ASP A 113 14.85 2.30 -10.96
C ASP A 113 14.49 3.22 -9.78
N GLY A 114 14.12 2.63 -8.63
CA GLY A 114 13.85 3.34 -7.39
C GLY A 114 12.50 2.99 -6.73
N LEU A 115 12.24 3.63 -5.59
CA LEU A 115 11.03 3.39 -4.78
C LEU A 115 9.82 4.24 -5.23
N THR A 116 10.04 5.17 -6.16
CA THR A 116 9.04 6.13 -6.63
C THR A 116 8.62 5.78 -8.05
N SER A 117 7.32 5.82 -8.32
CA SER A 117 6.76 5.68 -9.66
C SER A 117 7.16 6.87 -10.55
N SER A 118 6.96 6.74 -11.85
CA SER A 118 7.25 7.82 -12.82
C SER A 118 6.47 9.12 -12.57
N ASP A 119 5.30 9.01 -11.94
CA ASP A 119 4.39 10.10 -11.60
C ASP A 119 4.49 10.56 -10.13
N GLY A 120 5.47 10.04 -9.38
CA GLY A 120 5.85 10.57 -8.06
C GLY A 120 5.16 9.93 -6.87
N TYR A 121 4.54 8.77 -7.02
CA TYR A 121 3.96 8.00 -5.91
C TYR A 121 4.98 7.04 -5.32
N THR A 122 4.82 6.75 -4.03
CA THR A 122 5.63 5.76 -3.32
C THR A 122 4.74 4.76 -2.61
N VAL A 123 5.22 3.53 -2.47
CA VAL A 123 4.59 2.51 -1.63
C VAL A 123 5.35 2.49 -0.31
N ALA A 124 4.63 2.69 0.79
CA ALA A 124 5.22 2.64 2.12
C ALA A 124 4.47 1.63 3.00
N PRO A 125 5.17 0.89 3.87
CA PRO A 125 4.50 0.15 4.92
C PRO A 125 3.79 1.12 5.87
N HIS A 126 2.57 0.79 6.27
CA HIS A 126 1.86 1.48 7.32
C HIS A 126 2.14 0.80 8.64
N TYR A 127 2.83 1.51 9.52
CA TYR A 127 2.97 1.11 10.92
C TYR A 127 2.07 2.06 11.71
N GLY A 128 0.96 1.54 12.23
CA GLY A 128 0.03 2.29 13.06
C GLY A 128 0.77 2.94 14.23
N THR A 129 1.11 4.21 14.09
CA THR A 129 1.72 5.01 15.14
C THR A 129 0.70 6.08 15.50
N GLY A 130 0.00 5.85 16.62
CA GLY A 130 -0.88 6.83 17.23
C GLY A 130 -0.11 8.13 17.49
N GLY A 131 -0.36 9.14 16.65
CA GLY A 131 0.31 10.44 16.69
C GLY A 131 -0.70 11.57 16.58
N MET A 132 -0.38 12.69 17.22
CA MET A 132 -1.22 13.85 17.58
C MET A 132 -1.95 14.58 16.42
N PHE A 133 -1.84 14.11 15.17
CA PHE A 133 -2.51 14.66 13.99
C PHE A 133 -3.25 13.60 13.14
N ALA A 134 -3.79 12.56 13.79
CA ALA A 134 -4.63 11.51 13.17
C ALA A 134 -5.96 12.00 12.52
N PHE A 135 -6.17 13.31 12.39
CA PHE A 135 -7.37 13.93 11.80
C PHE A 135 -7.17 14.44 10.36
N MET A 136 -5.95 14.31 9.80
CA MET A 136 -5.69 14.64 8.39
C MET A 136 -5.41 13.39 7.52
N ASP A 137 -5.29 12.22 8.13
CA ASP A 137 -5.44 10.94 7.41
C ASP A 137 -6.94 10.69 7.25
N SER A 138 -7.43 10.74 6.02
CA SER A 138 -8.86 10.68 5.70
C SER A 138 -9.50 9.30 5.90
N ASP A 139 -8.83 8.38 6.58
CA ASP A 139 -9.34 7.04 6.84
C ASP A 139 -9.42 6.88 8.36
N GLY A 140 -10.56 7.34 8.89
CA GLY A 140 -10.78 7.43 10.32
C GLY A 140 -10.77 6.07 11.02
N ASP A 141 -9.88 5.94 11.99
CA ASP A 141 -9.99 4.97 13.07
C ASP A 141 -9.95 5.73 14.41
N PHE A 142 -11.09 6.36 14.75
CA PHE A 142 -11.31 7.06 16.03
C PHE A 142 -11.41 6.09 17.23
N PHE A 143 -11.48 4.78 16.96
CA PHE A 143 -11.39 3.70 17.93
C PHE A 143 -10.27 2.78 17.48
N GLY A 144 -9.16 2.73 18.24
CA GLY A 144 -7.99 1.92 17.91
C GLY A 144 -8.35 0.47 17.58
N GLY A 145 -8.53 0.20 16.29
CA GLY A 145 -8.51 -1.13 15.73
C GLY A 145 -7.05 -1.55 15.56
N ARG A 146 -6.78 -2.85 15.77
CA ARG A 146 -5.46 -3.41 15.49
C ARG A 146 -5.23 -3.31 13.98
N GLU A 147 -4.54 -2.27 13.54
CA GLU A 147 -4.26 -2.06 12.12
C GLU A 147 -3.32 -3.16 11.64
N GLU A 148 -3.91 -4.10 10.92
CA GLU A 148 -3.24 -5.17 10.18
C GLU A 148 -2.21 -4.57 9.23
N TYR A 149 -1.13 -5.30 8.98
CA TYR A 149 0.04 -4.83 8.24
C TYR A 149 -0.31 -4.47 6.79
N GLN A 150 -0.53 -3.18 6.54
CA GLN A 150 -1.00 -2.66 5.25
C GLN A 150 0.10 -1.89 4.50
N LEU A 151 -0.04 -1.84 3.17
CA LEU A 151 0.71 -0.92 2.32
C LEU A 151 -0.13 0.34 2.06
N LEU A 152 0.53 1.50 2.03
CA LEU A 152 -0.05 2.78 1.64
C LEU A 152 0.56 3.25 0.32
N LEU A 153 -0.31 3.71 -0.58
CA LEU A 153 0.07 4.55 -1.70
C LEU A 153 0.18 5.99 -1.22
N LYS A 154 1.40 6.53 -1.20
CA LYS A 154 1.66 7.92 -0.81
C LYS A 154 1.92 8.77 -2.04
N GLY A 155 1.05 9.75 -2.26
CA GLY A 155 1.26 10.85 -3.19
C GLY A 155 1.87 12.07 -2.50
N LYS A 156 1.90 13.22 -3.19
CA LYS A 156 2.46 14.46 -2.66
C LYS A 156 1.70 15.06 -1.47
N VAL A 157 0.39 14.87 -1.44
CA VAL A 157 -0.51 15.51 -0.46
C VAL A 157 -1.45 14.51 0.20
N PHE A 158 -1.81 13.45 -0.51
CA PHE A 158 -2.77 12.44 -0.05
C PHE A 158 -2.12 11.06 -0.03
N SER A 159 -2.62 10.23 0.89
CA SER A 159 -2.29 8.81 0.97
C SER A 159 -3.56 7.98 0.79
N LYS A 160 -3.41 6.75 0.31
CA LYS A 160 -4.52 5.82 0.12
C LYS A 160 -4.12 4.42 0.58
N ARG A 161 -4.99 3.76 1.35
CA ARG A 161 -4.87 2.34 1.71
C ARG A 161 -4.98 1.44 0.48
N ILE A 162 -4.05 0.51 0.36
CA ILE A 162 -4.02 -0.47 -0.72
C ILE A 162 -4.92 -1.65 -0.32
N ASN A 163 -5.86 -2.01 -1.18
CA ASN A 163 -6.64 -3.23 -1.00
C ASN A 163 -5.80 -4.43 -1.43
N LEU A 164 -5.12 -5.04 -0.46
CA LEU A 164 -4.35 -6.26 -0.67
C LEU A 164 -5.31 -7.45 -0.79
N SER A 165 -4.95 -8.44 -1.61
CA SER A 165 -5.74 -9.67 -1.75
C SER A 165 -6.04 -10.31 -0.40
N ASP A 166 -7.24 -10.90 -0.21
CA ASP A 166 -7.64 -11.57 1.05
C ASP A 166 -6.63 -12.63 1.52
N LYS A 167 -5.89 -13.23 0.57
CA LYS A 167 -4.77 -14.13 0.89
C LYS A 167 -3.67 -13.44 1.71
N VAL A 168 -3.38 -12.18 1.44
CA VAL A 168 -2.36 -11.38 2.14
C VAL A 168 -2.85 -10.93 3.53
N MET A 169 -4.16 -10.79 3.69
CA MET A 169 -4.80 -10.29 4.92
C MET A 169 -5.06 -11.40 5.95
N GLY A 170 -4.79 -12.66 5.61
CA GLY A 170 -4.93 -13.79 6.55
C GLY A 170 -3.82 -13.80 7.61
N TYR A 171 -4.18 -14.10 8.86
CA TYR A 171 -3.30 -14.15 10.05
C TYR A 171 -2.01 -15.00 9.92
N GLN A 172 -1.86 -15.77 8.85
CA GLN A 172 -0.75 -16.70 8.62
C GLN A 172 0.26 -16.22 7.58
N ILE A 173 -0.10 -15.23 6.75
CA ILE A 173 0.70 -14.81 5.60
C ILE A 173 1.44 -13.52 5.99
N GLY A 174 2.75 -13.47 5.77
CA GLY A 174 3.67 -12.47 6.31
C GLY A 174 3.53 -11.08 5.70
N TYR A 175 4.55 -10.26 5.91
CA TYR A 175 4.50 -8.84 5.52
C TYR A 175 4.55 -8.68 3.99
N PRO A 176 3.67 -7.85 3.40
CA PRO A 176 3.78 -7.50 2.00
C PRO A 176 5.05 -6.66 1.77
N ASN A 177 5.94 -7.15 0.92
CA ASN A 177 7.22 -6.52 0.58
C ASN A 177 7.15 -5.93 -0.82
N PHE A 178 7.29 -4.61 -0.92
CA PHE A 178 7.32 -3.91 -2.20
C PHE A 178 8.55 -4.30 -3.03
N VAL A 179 8.32 -4.70 -4.28
CA VAL A 179 9.39 -5.05 -5.25
C VAL A 179 9.80 -3.85 -6.07
N GLY A 180 8.84 -3.21 -6.72
CA GLY A 180 9.12 -2.15 -7.69
C GLY A 180 7.90 -1.78 -8.52
N TRP A 181 7.94 -0.57 -9.08
CA TRP A 181 6.96 -0.08 -10.04
C TRP A 181 7.23 -0.65 -11.43
N VAL A 182 6.20 -1.16 -12.09
CA VAL A 182 6.26 -1.69 -13.46
C VAL A 182 6.18 -0.53 -14.45
N LYS A 183 7.08 -0.54 -15.43
CA LYS A 183 7.19 0.44 -16.51
C LYS A 183 6.35 0.08 -17.72
#